data_AF-A0A947LSX2-F1
#
_entry.id   AF-A0A947LSX2-F1
#
_cell.length_a   1.000
_cell.length_b   1.000
_cell.length_c   1.000
_cell.angle_alpha   90.00
_cell.angle_beta   90.00
_cell.angle_gamma   90.00
#
_symmetry.space_group_name_H-M   'P 1'
#
loop_
_entity.id
_entity.type
_entity.pdbx_description
1 polymer ?
#
loop_
_entity_poly.entity_id
_entity_poly.type
_entity_poly.pdbx_seq_one_letter_code
_entity_poly.pdbx_strand_id
1 'polypeptide(L)' 'LNTADLLLIAGEASSHCVRATTEHIVQNLPRLQAGARPGHIVLLTDCMSPVGGFEAEHQTFLNAMRAQGVRLENSSQIRL' A
#
# COMPACT_ATOMS: atom_id res chain seq x y z
N LEU A 1 1.05 -8.68 11.49
CA LEU A 1 1.87 -7.51 11.89
C LEU A 1 2.41 -7.63 13.32
N ASN A 2 1.81 -8.46 14.19
CA ASN A 2 2.22 -8.64 15.59
C ASN A 2 3.69 -9.05 15.83
N THR A 3 4.40 -9.53 14.80
CA THR A 3 5.86 -9.78 14.79
C THR A 3 6.56 -9.28 13.53
N ALA A 4 5.83 -8.63 12.62
CA ALA A 4 6.37 -8.19 11.33
C ALA A 4 6.48 -6.67 11.36
N ASP A 5 7.71 -6.18 11.29
CA ASP A 5 8.02 -4.74 11.35
C ASP A 5 7.62 -3.99 10.07
N LEU A 6 7.47 -4.73 8.96
CA LEU A 6 7.22 -4.18 7.63
C LEU A 6 6.22 -5.05 6.84
N LEU A 7 5.29 -4.39 6.15
CA LEU A 7 4.37 -5.00 5.18
C LEU A 7 4.64 -4.42 3.78
N LEU A 8 5.13 -5.25 2.88
CA LEU A 8 5.29 -4.91 1.47
C LEU A 8 4.04 -5.36 0.69
N ILE A 9 3.49 -4.48 -0.14
CA ILE A 9 2.31 -4.76 -0.98
C ILE A 9 2.68 -4.53 -2.46
N ALA A 10 2.42 -5.56 -3.27
CA ALA A 10 2.65 -5.61 -4.72
C ALA A 10 1.57 -6.50 -5.37
N GLY A 11 1.54 -6.57 -6.69
CA GLY A 11 0.62 -7.42 -7.46
C GLY A 11 -0.40 -6.62 -8.27
N GLU A 12 -1.48 -7.27 -8.71
CA GLU A 12 -2.42 -6.70 -9.67
C GLU A 12 -3.90 -6.82 -9.22
N ALA A 13 -4.77 -5.85 -9.52
CA ALA A 13 -4.48 -4.53 -10.10
C ALA A 13 -4.45 -3.43 -9.04
N SER A 14 -3.55 -2.45 -9.22
CA SER A 14 -3.41 -1.26 -8.37
C SER A 14 -4.62 -0.32 -8.40
N SER A 15 -5.52 -0.49 -9.36
CA SER A 15 -6.82 0.20 -9.43
C SER A 15 -7.96 -0.56 -8.73
N HIS A 16 -7.76 -1.84 -8.39
CA HIS A 16 -8.81 -2.75 -7.89
C HIS A 16 -8.37 -3.52 -6.65
N CYS A 17 -7.95 -4.79 -6.81
CA CYS A 17 -7.68 -5.69 -5.69
C CYS A 17 -6.63 -5.14 -4.73
N VAL A 18 -5.49 -4.67 -5.26
CA VAL A 18 -4.42 -4.10 -4.43
C VAL A 18 -4.91 -2.85 -3.71
N ARG A 19 -5.66 -1.98 -4.40
CA ARG A 19 -6.25 -0.78 -3.82
C ARG A 19 -7.20 -1.11 -2.67
N ALA A 20 -8.22 -1.92 -2.93
CA ALA A 20 -9.25 -2.26 -1.96
C ALA A 20 -8.67 -2.95 -0.72
N THR A 21 -7.74 -3.90 -0.93
CA THR A 21 -7.06 -4.57 0.19
C THR A 21 -6.22 -3.60 1.01
N THR A 22 -5.44 -2.73 0.36
CA THR A 22 -4.60 -1.75 1.06
C THR A 22 -5.45 -0.75 1.85
N GLU A 23 -6.50 -0.21 1.25
CA GLU A 23 -7.44 0.70 1.89
C GLU A 23 -8.08 0.06 3.13
N HIS A 24 -8.56 -1.19 3.03
CA HIS A 24 -9.10 -1.93 4.16
C HIS A 24 -8.09 -2.17 5.27
N ILE A 25 -6.84 -2.49 4.94
CA ILE A 25 -5.76 -2.67 5.92
C ILE A 25 -5.50 -1.36 6.67
N VAL A 26 -5.30 -0.25 5.95
CA VAL A 26 -5.03 1.06 6.54
C VAL A 26 -6.18 1.53 7.43
N GLN A 27 -7.44 1.36 6.99
CA GLN A 27 -8.62 1.72 7.76
C GLN A 27 -8.76 0.91 9.07
N ASN A 28 -8.29 -0.34 9.09
CA ASN A 28 -8.42 -1.23 10.25
C ASN A 28 -7.13 -1.38 11.05
N LEU A 29 -6.03 -0.73 10.65
CA LEU A 29 -4.72 -0.86 11.29
C LEU A 29 -4.74 -0.72 12.82
N PRO A 30 -5.43 0.29 13.40
CA PRO A 30 -5.50 0.46 14.85
C PRO A 30 -6.19 -0.69 15.58
N ARG A 31 -7.11 -1.41 14.89
CA ARG A 31 -7.79 -2.60 15.43
C ARG A 31 -6.96 -3.87 15.27
N LEU A 32 -6.15 -3.95 14.22
CA LEU A 32 -5.33 -5.12 13.91
C LEU A 32 -4.12 -5.25 14.85
N GLN A 33 -3.55 -4.14 15.31
CA GLN A 33 -2.43 -4.14 16.25
C GLN A 33 -2.30 -2.79 16.97
N ALA A 34 -2.22 -2.83 18.31
CA ALA A 34 -1.98 -1.65 19.12
C ALA A 34 -0.62 -1.01 18.75
N GLY A 35 -0.64 0.28 18.43
CA GLY A 35 0.56 1.02 18.04
C GLY A 35 1.01 0.84 16.58
N ALA A 36 0.28 0.08 15.76
CA ALA A 36 0.55 0.00 14.33
C ALA A 36 0.34 1.35 13.64
N ARG A 37 1.26 1.70 12.74
CA ARG A 37 1.26 2.97 12.00
C ARG A 37 1.32 2.70 10.50
N PRO A 38 0.65 3.51 9.67
CA PRO A 38 0.70 3.35 8.21
C PRO A 38 2.13 3.35 7.62
N GLY A 39 3.10 3.99 8.29
CA GLY A 39 4.51 4.00 7.87
C GLY A 39 5.21 2.64 7.84
N HIS A 40 4.60 1.58 8.42
CA HIS A 40 5.09 0.20 8.31
C HIS A 40 4.59 -0.50 7.03
N ILE A 41 3.79 0.18 6.21
CA ILE A 41 3.29 -0.35 4.94
C ILE A 41 4.06 0.32 3.81
N VAL A 42 4.51 -0.48 2.85
CA VAL A 42 5.14 -0.02 1.61
C VAL A 42 4.39 -0.57 0.42
N LEU A 43 3.96 0.31 -0.47
CA LEU A 43 3.48 -0.03 -1.81
C LEU A 43 4.65 -0.03 -2.78
N LEU A 44 4.91 -1.17 -3.42
CA LEU A 44 5.96 -1.32 -4.44
C LEU A 44 5.41 -0.87 -5.80
N THR A 45 5.63 0.40 -6.14
CA THR A 45 4.94 1.06 -7.26
C THR A 45 5.35 0.53 -8.64
N ASP A 46 6.52 -0.09 -8.73
CA ASP A 46 7.03 -0.76 -9.93
C ASP A 46 6.63 -2.24 -10.03
N CYS A 47 6.01 -2.78 -8.99
CA CYS A 47 5.54 -4.17 -8.92
C CYS A 47 4.01 -4.26 -8.96
N MET A 48 3.35 -3.28 -9.60
CA MET A 48 1.90 -3.24 -9.78
C MET A 48 1.53 -2.36 -10.99
N SER A 49 0.35 -2.57 -11.56
CA SER A 49 -0.19 -1.75 -12.65
C SER A 49 -1.71 -1.55 -12.52
N PRO A 50 -2.27 -0.47 -13.08
CA PRO A 50 -3.70 -0.36 -13.21
C PRO A 50 -4.20 -1.27 -14.33
N VAL A 51 -5.47 -1.70 -14.22
CA VAL A 51 -6.23 -2.07 -15.42
C VAL A 51 -6.23 -0.86 -16.37
N GLY A 52 -5.96 -1.08 -17.67
CA GLY A 52 -5.89 0.01 -18.64
C GLY A 52 -7.17 0.87 -18.65
N GLY A 53 -7.00 2.19 -18.65
CA GLY A 53 -8.09 3.16 -18.54
C GLY A 53 -8.43 3.57 -17.10
N PHE A 54 -7.76 3.01 -16.09
CA PHE A 54 -7.93 3.35 -14.67
C PHE A 54 -6.68 4.02 -14.06
N GLU A 55 -5.91 4.74 -14.88
CA GLU A 55 -4.68 5.42 -14.45
C GLU A 55 -4.98 6.52 -13.42
N ALA A 56 -6.13 7.17 -13.52
CA ALA A 56 -6.56 8.22 -12.58
C ALA A 56 -6.88 7.63 -11.20
N GLU A 57 -7.56 6.49 -11.15
CA GLU A 57 -7.88 5.77 -9.91
C GLU A 57 -6.61 5.24 -9.25
N HIS A 58 -5.68 4.73 -10.04
CA HIS A 58 -4.35 4.35 -9.55
C HIS A 58 -3.63 5.53 -8.90
N GLN A 59 -3.54 6.67 -9.60
CA GLN A 59 -2.86 7.85 -9.07
C GLN A 59 -3.56 8.41 -7.82
N THR A 60 -4.89 8.37 -7.79
CA THR A 60 -5.71 8.76 -6.63
C THR A 60 -5.41 7.86 -5.43
N PHE A 61 -5.36 6.54 -5.65
CA PHE A 61 -5.00 5.56 -4.64
C PHE A 61 -3.61 5.82 -4.05
N LEU A 62 -2.57 5.96 -4.89
CA LEU A 62 -1.21 6.21 -4.40
C LEU A 62 -1.14 7.51 -3.59
N ASN A 63 -1.80 8.57 -4.06
CA ASN A 63 -1.84 9.84 -3.34
C ASN A 63 -2.57 9.73 -1.98
N ALA A 64 -3.70 9.03 -1.94
CA ALA A 64 -4.45 8.79 -0.71
C ALA A 64 -3.61 7.99 0.30
N MET A 65 -2.93 6.93 -0.13
CA MET A 65 -2.08 6.12 0.74
C MET A 65 -0.89 6.92 1.27
N ARG A 66 -0.23 7.72 0.42
CA ARG A 66 0.84 8.64 0.85
C ARG A 66 0.35 9.61 1.92
N ALA A 67 -0.84 10.20 1.73
CA ALA A 67 -1.43 11.14 2.68
C ALA A 67 -1.75 10.49 4.02
N GLN A 68 -2.07 9.19 4.04
CA GLN A 68 -2.24 8.40 5.26
C GLN A 68 -0.90 7.99 5.91
N GLY A 69 0.24 8.25 5.26
CA GLY A 69 1.58 7.92 5.75
C GLY A 69 2.11 6.56 5.31
N VAL A 70 1.46 5.89 4.35
CA VAL A 70 2.01 4.70 3.69
C VAL A 70 3.19 5.11 2.82
N ARG A 71 4.24 4.29 2.80
CA ARG A 71 5.43 4.51 1.96
C ARG A 71 5.17 4.02 0.53
N LEU A 72 5.73 4.73 -0.44
CA LEU A 72 5.69 4.37 -1.86
C LEU A 72 7.14 4.26 -2.34
N GLU A 73 7.55 3.07 -2.74
CA GLU A 73 8.94 2.80 -3.10
C GLU A 73 9.02 1.90 -4.32
N ASN A 74 10.13 1.98 -5.04
CA ASN A 74 10.50 1.00 -6.04
C ASN A 74 11.12 -0.22 -5.34
N SER A 75 10.90 -1.43 -5.86
CA SER A 75 11.47 -2.68 -5.36
C SER A 75 12.99 -2.62 -5.16
N SER A 76 13.71 -1.87 -6.01
CA SER A 76 15.16 -1.70 -5.92
C SER A 76 15.64 -0.83 -4.74
N GLN A 77 14.73 -0.07 -4.12
CA GLN A 77 15.01 0.83 -3.00
C GLN A 77 14.84 0.14 -1.64
N ILE A 78 14.19 -1.03 -1.62
CA ILE A 78 14.00 -1.81 -0.40
C ILE A 78 15.32 -2.43 0.06
N ARG A 79 15.57 -2.37 1.37
CA ARG A 79 16.64 -3.04 2.09
C ARG A 79 16.01 -3.70 3.31
N LEU A 80 16.16 -5.02 3.45
CA LEU A 80 15.63 -5.84 4.55
C LEU A 80 16.79 -6.42 5.37
#